data_AF-A0AAD6Z042-F1
#
_entry.id   AF-A0AAD6Z042-F1
#
_cell.length_a   1.000
_cell.length_b   1.000
_cell.length_c   1.000
_cell.angle_alpha   90.00
_cell.angle_beta   90.00
_cell.angle_gamma   90.00
#
_symmetry.space_group_name_H-M   'P 1'
#
loop_
_entity.id
_entity.type
_entity.pdbx_description
1 polymer ?
#
loop_
_entity_poly.entity_id
_entity_poly.type
_entity_poly.pdbx_seq_one_letter_code
_entity_poly.pdbx_strand_id
1 'polypeptide(L)'
;QLGDLLEEAVQLILEVSQPYPGDEMDEDDVRLQRARFVVSRASESCYVIEDEYFHEVSVLPMAYLRVPAFSLASWYANIRAVECGI
;
A
#
# COMPACT_ATOMS: atom_id res chain seq x y z
N GLN A 1 22.84 -0.07 -5.81
CA GLN A 1 21.57 -0.27 -6.52
C GLN A 1 20.80 1.03 -6.37
N LEU A 2 20.47 1.69 -7.48
CA LEU A 2 19.51 2.78 -7.50
C LEU A 2 18.15 2.13 -7.16
N GLY A 3 17.46 2.60 -6.12
CA GLY A 3 16.16 2.06 -5.70
C GLY A 3 15.19 2.01 -6.87
N ASP A 4 14.33 0.99 -6.92
CA ASP A 4 13.30 0.91 -7.95
C ASP A 4 12.33 2.07 -7.72
N LEU A 5 12.40 3.10 -8.57
CA LEU A 5 11.58 4.30 -8.48
C LEU A 5 10.07 3.95 -8.40
N LEU A 6 9.67 2.82 -8.99
CA LEU A 6 8.29 2.36 -8.85
C LEU A 6 7.98 1.83 -7.46
N GLU A 7 8.90 1.13 -6.77
CA GLU A 7 8.70 0.69 -5.38
C GLU A 7 8.46 1.90 -4.48
N GLU A 8 9.33 2.90 -4.57
CA GLU A 8 9.23 4.14 -3.81
C GLU A 8 7.92 4.90 -4.14
N ALA A 9 7.51 4.94 -5.41
CA ALA A 9 6.26 5.57 -5.81
C ALA A 9 5.03 4.83 -5.29
N VAL A 10 5.02 3.49 -5.34
CA VAL A 10 3.94 2.67 -4.79
C VAL A 10 3.83 2.91 -3.29
N GLN A 11 4.95 2.86 -2.57
CA GLN A 11 4.98 3.11 -1.14
C GLN A 11 4.45 4.52 -0.82
N LEU A 12 4.99 5.57 -1.46
CA LEU A 12 4.58 6.95 -1.21
C LEU A 12 3.08 7.16 -1.45
N ILE A 13 2.53 6.65 -2.56
CA ILE A 13 1.10 6.77 -2.86
C ILE A 13 0.27 6.10 -1.76
N LEU A 14 0.69 4.92 -1.30
CA LEU A 14 -0.04 4.23 -0.24
C LEU A 14 0.00 5.02 1.06
N GLU A 15 1.16 5.57 1.43
CA GLU A 15 1.35 6.37 2.65
C GLU A 15 0.47 7.62 2.67
N VAL A 16 0.50 8.42 1.59
CA VAL A 16 -0.20 9.71 1.55
C VAL A 16 -1.72 9.58 1.33
N SER A 17 -2.19 8.40 0.95
CA SER A 17 -3.62 8.14 0.70
C SER A 17 -4.35 7.61 1.94
N GLN A 18 -3.67 7.46 3.07
CA GLN A 18 -4.29 7.18 4.36
C GLN A 18 -5.25 8.33 4.76
N PRO A 19 -6.32 8.04 5.52
CA PRO A 19 -6.67 6.74 6.09
C PRO A 19 -7.34 5.79 5.10
N TYR A 20 -7.10 4.49 5.30
CA TYR A 20 -7.83 3.40 4.66
C TYR A 20 -8.97 2.87 5.56
N PRO A 21 -9.93 2.12 4.99
CA PRO A 21 -10.94 1.43 5.79
C PRO A 21 -10.32 0.61 6.93
N GLY A 22 -10.86 0.79 8.13
CA GLY A 22 -10.38 0.15 9.36
C GLY A 22 -9.26 0.88 10.09
N ASP A 23 -8.70 1.96 9.53
CA ASP A 23 -7.71 2.77 10.24
C ASP A 23 -8.36 3.50 11.42
N GLU A 24 -7.75 3.42 12.60
CA GLU A 24 -8.15 4.22 13.76
C GLU A 24 -7.59 5.64 13.61
N MET A 25 -8.45 6.66 13.70
CA MET A 25 -8.05 8.07 13.62
C MET A 25 -7.56 8.60 14.97
N ASP A 26 -6.49 8.02 15.52
CA ASP A 26 -5.83 8.57 16.71
C ASP A 26 -4.63 9.44 16.31
N GLU A 27 -4.76 10.75 16.54
CA GLU A 27 -3.77 11.78 16.18
C GLU A 27 -2.41 11.60 16.90
N ASP A 28 -2.39 10.83 17.99
CA ASP A 28 -1.21 10.53 18.81
C ASP A 28 -0.55 9.17 18.48
N ASP A 29 -1.00 8.45 17.45
CA ASP A 29 -0.42 7.15 17.13
C ASP A 29 1.01 7.32 16.59
N VAL A 30 1.98 6.88 17.39
CA VAL A 30 3.41 6.87 17.07
C VAL A 30 3.70 6.09 15.78
N ARG A 31 2.78 5.23 15.33
CA ARG A 31 2.82 4.56 14.02
C ARG A 31 2.79 5.53 12.84
N LEU A 32 2.18 6.72 12.98
CA LEU A 32 2.22 7.78 11.95
C LEU A 32 3.64 8.36 11.74
N GLN A 33 4.59 8.09 12.65
CA GLN A 33 5.98 8.54 12.53
C GLN A 33 6.87 7.55 11.76
N ARG A 34 6.36 6.36 11.44
CA ARG A 34 7.06 5.35 10.62
C ARG A 34 6.30 5.14 9.32
N ALA A 35 7.01 4.74 8.27
CA ALA A 35 6.35 4.26 7.07
C ALA A 35 5.56 2.99 7.43
N ARG A 36 4.26 3.00 7.16
CA ARG A 36 3.36 1.86 7.36
C ARG A 36 3.60 0.76 6.31
N PHE A 37 3.92 1.16 5.09
CA PHE A 37 4.03 0.23 3.97
C PHE A 37 5.49 -0.08 3.69
N VAL A 38 5.79 -1.37 3.56
CA VAL A 38 7.05 -1.85 2.97
C VAL A 38 6.71 -2.46 1.61
N VAL A 39 7.32 -1.92 0.56
CA VAL A 39 7.11 -2.40 -0.81
C VAL A 39 8.40 -3.04 -1.30
N SER A 40 8.30 -4.25 -1.82
CA SER A 40 9.44 -4.96 -2.40
C SER A 40 9.05 -5.71 -3.67
N ARG A 41 9.94 -5.73 -4.66
CA ARG A 41 9.76 -6.53 -5.86
C ARG A 41 10.02 -8.00 -5.59
N ALA A 42 8.96 -8.80 -5.57
CA ALA A 42 9.07 -10.25 -5.42
C ALA A 42 9.41 -10.97 -6.73
N SER A 43 9.03 -10.41 -7.89
CA SER A 43 9.36 -10.98 -9.19
C SER A 43 9.37 -9.92 -10.30
N GLU A 44 9.62 -10.35 -11.55
CA GLU A 44 9.50 -9.46 -12.70
C GLU A 44 8.08 -8.93 -12.94
N SER A 45 7.07 -9.54 -12.31
CA SER A 45 5.65 -9.33 -12.60
C SER A 45 4.82 -8.78 -11.44
N CYS A 46 5.36 -8.73 -10.23
CA CYS A 46 4.63 -8.29 -9.04
C CYS A 46 5.50 -7.62 -7.98
N TYR A 47 4.85 -6.72 -7.25
CA TYR A 47 5.30 -6.20 -5.96
C TYR A 47 4.57 -6.93 -4.82
N VAL A 48 5.26 -7.06 -3.69
CA VAL A 48 4.70 -7.41 -2.40
C VAL A 48 4.60 -6.13 -1.58
N ILE A 49 3.43 -5.90 -1.00
CA ILE A 49 3.11 -4.77 -0.14
C ILE A 49 2.83 -5.37 1.24
N GLU A 50 3.69 -5.05 2.20
CA GLU A 50 3.49 -5.37 3.61
C GLU A 50 2.91 -4.14 4.30
N ASP A 51 1.73 -4.30 4.89
CA ASP A 51 1.10 -3.28 5.73
C ASP A 51 1.45 -3.59 7.19
N GLU A 52 2.39 -2.83 7.75
CA GLU A 52 2.85 -3.02 9.13
C GLU A 52 1.78 -2.65 10.17
N TYR A 53 0.78 -1.85 9.81
CA TYR A 53 -0.30 -1.47 10.72
C TYR A 53 -1.28 -2.63 10.95
N PHE A 54 -1.63 -3.35 9.88
CA PHE A 54 -2.54 -4.50 9.96
C PHE A 54 -1.83 -5.86 10.01
N HIS A 55 -0.50 -5.89 9.83
CA HIS A 55 0.30 -7.11 9.69
C HIS A 55 -0.17 -8.01 8.54
N GLU A 56 -0.50 -7.39 7.41
CA GLU A 56 -1.03 -8.07 6.22
C GLU A 56 -0.10 -7.94 5.02
N VAL A 57 -0.24 -8.88 4.09
CA VAL A 57 0.54 -8.94 2.86
C VAL A 57 -0.38 -8.94 1.66
N SER A 58 -0.19 -7.97 0.76
CA SER A 58 -0.91 -7.87 -0.51
C SER A 58 0.06 -8.01 -1.68
N VAL A 59 -0.37 -8.73 -2.73
CA VAL A 59 0.39 -8.87 -3.97
C VAL A 59 -0.19 -7.93 -5.02
N LEU A 60 0.63 -7.01 -5.52
CA LEU A 60 0.26 -6.07 -6.58
C LEU A 60 0.87 -6.50 -7.91
N PRO A 61 0.06 -6.93 -8.90
CA PRO A 61 0.55 -7.16 -10.24
C PRO A 61 1.07 -5.85 -10.87
N MET A 62 2.32 -5.86 -11.36
CA MET A 62 2.93 -4.69 -12.01
C MET A 62 2.15 -4.22 -13.25
N ALA A 63 1.41 -5.13 -13.89
CA ALA A 63 0.56 -4.81 -15.02
C ALA A 63 -0.53 -3.76 -14.67
N TYR A 64 -0.98 -3.71 -13.41
CA TYR A 64 -1.99 -2.75 -12.98
C TYR A 64 -1.44 -1.32 -12.99
N LEU A 65 -0.17 -1.14 -12.60
CA LEU A 65 0.51 0.15 -12.62
C LEU A 65 0.72 0.72 -14.02
N ARG A 66 0.53 -0.08 -15.07
CA ARG A 66 0.59 0.36 -16.47
C ARG A 66 -0.76 0.82 -17.03
N VAL A 67 -1.85 0.60 -16.29
CA VAL A 67 -3.20 0.98 -16.71
C VAL A 67 -3.46 2.41 -16.23
N PRO A 68 -3.62 3.42 -17.13
CA PRO A 68 -3.76 4.82 -16.71
C PRO A 68 -4.97 5.10 -15.81
N ALA A 69 -6.02 4.28 -15.91
CA ALA A 69 -7.22 4.39 -15.09
C ALA A 69 -7.13 3.63 -13.75
N PHE A 70 -6.03 2.90 -13.50
CA PHE A 70 -5.84 2.19 -12.25
C PHE A 70 -5.44 3.16 -11.14
N SER A 71 -6.18 3.12 -10.03
CA SER A 71 -5.88 3.86 -8.80
C SER A 71 -5.35 2.88 -7.76
N LEU A 72 -4.06 3.00 -7.44
CA LEU A 72 -3.41 2.18 -6.40
C LEU A 72 -4.07 2.38 -5.04
N ALA A 73 -4.37 3.62 -4.67
CA ALA A 73 -5.05 3.95 -3.42
C ALA A 73 -6.43 3.31 -3.35
N SER A 74 -7.24 3.43 -4.41
CA SER A 74 -8.58 2.83 -4.45
C SER A 74 -8.53 1.30 -4.45
N TRP A 75 -7.55 0.71 -5.12
CA TRP A 75 -7.34 -0.74 -5.10
C TRP A 75 -7.05 -1.23 -3.68
N TYR A 76 -6.14 -0.57 -2.96
CA TYR A 76 -5.80 -0.95 -1.60
C TYR A 76 -6.95 -0.70 -0.63
N ALA A 77 -7.65 0.43 -0.76
CA ALA A 77 -8.85 0.73 0.03
C ALA A 77 -9.94 -0.35 -0.13
N ASN A 78 -10.13 -0.88 -1.33
CA ASN A 78 -11.08 -1.97 -1.56
C ASN A 78 -10.66 -3.28 -0.87
N ILE A 79 -9.37 -3.61 -0.85
CA ILE A 79 -8.87 -4.76 -0.10
C ILE A 79 -9.21 -4.58 1.38
N ARG A 80 -8.90 -3.41 1.94
CA ARG A 80 -9.20 -3.08 3.34
C ARG A 80 -10.68 -3.09 3.67
N ALA A 81 -11.53 -2.57 2.78
CA ALA A 81 -12.98 -2.61 2.97
C ALA A 81 -13.48 -4.05 3.10
N VAL A 82 -13.01 -4.96 2.23
CA VAL A 82 -13.36 -6.38 2.28
C VAL A 82 -12.90 -7.03 3.59
N GLU A 83 -11.66 -6.81 4.03
CA GLU A 83 -11.12 -7.36 5.28
C GLU A 83 -11.84 -6.80 6.52
N CYS A 84 -12.32 -5.56 6.47
CA CYS A 84 -13.14 -4.95 7.51
C CYS A 84 -14.64 -5.32 7.44
N GLY A 85 -15.08 -5.99 6.38
CA GLY A 85 -16.49 -6.33 6.15
C GLY A 85 -17.39 -5.12 5.84
N ILE A 86 -16.87 -4.11 5.14
CA ILE A 86 -17.55 -2.88 4.72
C ILE A 86 -17.98 -2.95 3.25
#